data_AF-A0A847QYD0-F1
#
_entry.id   AF-A0A847QYD0-F1
#
_cell.length_a   1.000
_cell.length_b   1.000
_cell.length_c   1.000
_cell.angle_alpha   90.00
_cell.angle_beta   90.00
_cell.angle_gamma   90.00
#
_symmetry.space_group_name_H-M   'P 1'
#
loop_
_entity.id
_entity.type
_entity.pdbx_description
1 polymer ?
#
loop_
_entity_poly.entity_id
_entity_poly.type
_entity_poly.pdbx_seq_one_letter_code
_entity_poly.pdbx_strand_id
1 'polypeptide(L)'
;MKSALLLSTALLASTAHADILGLTAEAGSFLTNDGEDFNSYYGIAVEHPIPLIPNVRLQHQELEEKVGSTKIDTSFNDYTLYYEFLDGLLWLDLDAGVTFRKIDETGNSDIDGTYPLGYLSAFVSIPGTALSVGGEVKSGGGSDADITDTTFKIKYQPLVFAGIEAGYRTMTQDFASAGKFEPKGAFIGVFVDF
;
A
#
# COMPACT_ATOMS: atom_id res chain seq x y z
N MET A 1 52.36 -1.72 -5.90
CA MET A 1 52.03 -1.36 -4.51
C MET A 1 50.85 -0.41 -4.52
N LYS A 2 49.76 -0.78 -3.84
CA LYS A 2 48.73 0.07 -3.20
C LYS A 2 47.93 0.98 -4.16
N SER A 3 46.60 1.00 -4.16
CA SER A 3 45.75 1.14 -2.98
C SER A 3 44.39 0.48 -3.18
N ALA A 4 44.10 -0.51 -2.33
CA ALA A 4 42.75 -0.78 -1.86
C ALA A 4 42.41 0.22 -0.74
N LEU A 5 41.15 0.23 -0.33
CA LEU A 5 40.59 0.84 0.89
C LEU A 5 40.13 2.29 0.75
N LEU A 6 38.85 2.47 0.38
CA LEU A 6 38.00 3.58 0.84
C LEU A 6 36.48 3.36 0.60
N LEU A 7 36.06 2.14 0.22
CA LEU A 7 34.64 1.82 0.00
C LEU A 7 34.00 0.98 1.13
N SER A 8 34.71 0.74 2.23
CA SER A 8 34.24 -0.14 3.30
C SER A 8 33.61 0.58 4.50
N THR A 9 33.61 1.91 4.55
CA THR A 9 33.07 2.67 5.69
C THR A 9 31.65 3.20 5.46
N ALA A 10 31.10 3.11 4.25
CA ALA A 10 29.69 3.42 3.98
C ALA A 10 28.75 2.21 4.19
N LEU A 11 29.31 1.00 4.34
CA LEU A 11 28.53 -0.25 4.47
C LEU A 11 28.27 -0.70 5.92
N LEU A 12 28.57 0.14 6.91
CA LEU A 12 28.40 -0.17 8.34
C LEU A 12 27.49 0.83 9.09
N ALA A 13 26.77 1.70 8.40
CA ALA A 13 25.71 2.52 9.00
C ALA A 13 24.36 1.76 9.00
N SER A 14 24.34 0.53 9.52
CA SER A 14 23.12 -0.28 9.66
C SER A 14 22.54 -0.25 11.08
N THR A 15 22.86 0.77 11.88
CA THR A 15 22.31 0.97 13.23
C THR A 15 22.42 2.44 13.59
N ALA A 16 21.28 3.07 13.90
CA ALA A 16 21.09 4.46 14.32
C ALA A 16 21.07 5.52 13.18
N HIS A 17 19.91 5.68 12.56
CA HIS A 17 19.51 6.97 12.00
C HIS A 17 18.31 7.50 12.79
N ALA A 18 18.59 8.19 13.89
CA ALA A 18 17.67 9.20 14.38
C ALA A 18 17.78 10.40 13.40
N ASP A 19 16.66 10.90 12.89
CA ASP A 19 16.51 12.05 11.96
C ASP A 19 16.60 11.82 10.43
N ILE A 20 16.12 10.70 9.87
CA ILE A 20 15.85 10.64 8.42
C ILE A 20 14.34 10.58 8.17
N LEU A 21 13.86 11.49 7.32
CA LEU A 21 12.55 11.37 6.68
C LEU A 21 12.60 10.17 5.73
N GLY A 22 11.76 9.17 5.92
CA GLY A 22 11.62 8.05 4.99
C GLY A 22 10.81 8.47 3.78
N LEU A 23 11.24 8.09 2.57
CA LEU A 23 10.48 8.28 1.35
C LEU A 23 10.38 6.97 0.57
N THR A 24 9.17 6.40 0.53
CA THR A 24 8.87 5.25 -0.30
C THR A 24 8.03 5.67 -1.51
N ALA A 25 8.35 5.15 -2.69
CA ALA A 25 7.48 5.20 -3.86
C ALA A 25 7.28 3.80 -4.43
N GLU A 26 6.04 3.44 -4.76
CA GLU A 26 5.64 2.14 -5.28
C GLU A 26 4.82 2.29 -6.57
N ALA A 27 4.95 1.33 -7.49
CA ALA A 27 4.11 1.25 -8.67
C ALA A 27 3.99 -0.21 -9.13
N GLY A 28 2.82 -0.59 -9.65
CA GLY A 28 2.60 -1.95 -10.08
C GLY A 28 1.29 -2.17 -10.81
N SER A 29 0.99 -3.45 -10.98
CA SER A 29 -0.15 -3.93 -11.74
C SER A 29 -0.97 -4.91 -10.91
N PHE A 30 -2.29 -4.81 -11.02
CA PHE A 30 -3.27 -5.65 -10.36
C PHE A 30 -4.08 -6.40 -11.42
N LEU A 31 -4.12 -7.72 -11.31
CA LEU A 31 -4.84 -8.62 -12.20
C LEU A 31 -6.05 -9.17 -11.45
N THR A 32 -7.23 -8.70 -11.82
CA THR A 32 -8.51 -9.22 -11.31
C THR A 32 -8.75 -10.63 -11.81
N ASN A 33 -9.33 -11.49 -10.98
CA ASN A 33 -9.62 -12.88 -11.37
C ASN A 33 -10.68 -13.00 -12.49
N ASP A 34 -11.52 -11.98 -12.67
CA ASP A 34 -12.70 -12.04 -13.55
C ASP A 34 -12.45 -11.48 -14.98
N GLY A 35 -11.22 -11.09 -15.34
CA GLY A 35 -10.91 -10.60 -16.69
C GLY A 35 -9.44 -10.22 -16.94
N GLU A 36 -9.04 -10.17 -18.22
CA GLU A 36 -7.69 -9.79 -18.73
C GLU A 36 -7.37 -8.28 -18.54
N ASP A 37 -8.11 -7.58 -17.69
CA ASP A 37 -8.06 -6.13 -17.59
C ASP A 37 -6.89 -5.71 -16.67
N PHE A 38 -5.96 -4.95 -17.26
CA PHE A 38 -4.73 -4.52 -16.61
C PHE A 38 -5.01 -3.28 -15.76
N ASN A 39 -5.04 -3.46 -14.45
CA ASN A 39 -5.21 -2.36 -13.51
C ASN A 39 -3.85 -1.88 -13.02
N SER A 40 -3.67 -0.57 -12.89
CA SER A 40 -2.41 0.01 -12.39
C SER A 40 -2.61 0.66 -11.03
N TYR A 41 -1.56 0.63 -10.22
CA TYR A 41 -1.50 1.40 -8.98
C TYR A 41 -0.14 2.06 -8.83
N TYR A 42 -0.13 3.19 -8.15
CA TYR A 42 1.09 3.83 -7.68
C TYR A 42 0.86 4.49 -6.33
N GLY A 43 1.93 4.66 -5.58
CA GLY A 43 1.86 5.26 -4.26
C GLY A 43 3.15 5.94 -3.86
N ILE A 44 3.03 6.90 -2.95
CA ILE A 44 4.14 7.61 -2.33
C ILE A 44 3.84 7.68 -0.83
N ALA A 45 4.79 7.26 0.00
CA ALA A 45 4.74 7.40 1.45
C ALA A 45 5.88 8.29 1.93
N VAL A 46 5.58 9.16 2.88
CA VAL A 46 6.53 10.02 3.57
C VAL A 46 6.41 9.73 5.06
N GLU A 47 7.49 9.23 5.63
CA GLU A 47 7.61 8.88 7.04
C GLU A 47 8.47 9.93 7.73
N HIS A 48 8.03 10.39 8.91
CA HIS A 48 8.76 11.39 9.66
C HIS A 48 9.27 10.84 10.99
N PRO A 49 10.36 11.40 11.55
CA PRO A 49 10.88 10.94 12.83
C PRO A 49 10.12 11.48 14.06
N ILE A 50 9.10 12.35 13.88
CA ILE A 50 8.40 13.03 14.99
C ILE A 50 7.20 12.20 15.45
N PRO A 51 7.21 11.56 16.64
CA PRO A 51 6.16 10.59 17.04
C PRO A 51 4.75 11.16 17.20
N LEU A 52 4.60 12.48 17.26
CA LEU A 52 3.32 13.18 17.45
C LEU A 52 2.61 13.56 16.15
N ILE A 53 3.33 13.51 15.05
CA ILE A 53 2.76 13.73 13.71
C ILE A 53 2.47 12.33 13.16
N PRO A 54 1.44 12.12 12.32
CA PRO A 54 1.30 10.88 11.59
C PRO A 54 2.06 10.91 10.26
N ASN A 55 2.64 9.77 9.88
CA ASN A 55 3.19 9.52 8.55
C ASN A 55 2.09 9.62 7.50
N VAL A 56 2.46 9.93 6.25
CA VAL A 56 1.50 10.21 5.18
C VAL A 56 1.76 9.29 4.00
N ARG A 57 0.75 8.58 3.53
CA ARG A 57 0.80 7.78 2.30
C ARG A 57 -0.32 8.15 1.35
N LEU A 58 0.05 8.44 0.11
CA LEU A 58 -0.85 8.69 -1.01
C LEU A 58 -0.81 7.48 -1.92
N GLN A 59 -1.96 6.95 -2.30
CA GLN A 59 -2.03 5.90 -3.31
C GLN A 59 -3.12 6.21 -4.31
N HIS A 60 -2.84 5.92 -5.57
CA HIS A 60 -3.81 5.98 -6.65
C HIS A 60 -3.96 4.60 -7.25
N GLN A 61 -5.20 4.26 -7.60
CA GLN A 61 -5.50 3.02 -8.27
C GLN A 61 -6.62 3.21 -9.28
N GLU A 62 -6.38 2.67 -10.46
CA GLU A 62 -7.40 2.51 -11.49
C GLU A 62 -7.92 1.07 -11.42
N LEU A 63 -9.23 0.90 -11.46
CA LEU A 63 -9.89 -0.39 -11.53
C LEU A 63 -10.93 -0.37 -12.64
N GLU A 64 -10.74 -1.25 -13.61
CA GLU A 64 -11.75 -1.62 -14.58
C GLU A 64 -12.37 -2.95 -14.13
N GLU A 65 -13.66 -2.95 -13.80
CA GLU A 65 -14.40 -4.15 -13.42
C GLU A 65 -15.49 -4.46 -14.43
N LYS A 66 -15.65 -5.74 -14.79
CA LYS A 66 -16.80 -6.22 -15.55
C LYS A 66 -17.79 -6.92 -14.62
N VAL A 67 -18.93 -6.29 -14.35
CA VAL A 67 -20.04 -6.90 -13.61
C VAL A 67 -21.09 -7.38 -14.62
N GLY A 68 -21.07 -8.69 -14.93
CA GLY A 68 -21.93 -9.26 -15.96
C GLY A 68 -21.56 -8.75 -17.36
N SER A 69 -22.42 -7.93 -17.97
CA SER A 69 -22.18 -7.30 -19.28
C SER A 69 -21.79 -5.82 -19.19
N THR A 70 -21.74 -5.26 -17.98
CA THR A 70 -21.44 -3.84 -17.75
C THR A 70 -19.99 -3.68 -17.33
N LYS A 71 -19.26 -2.81 -18.03
CA LYS A 71 -17.91 -2.37 -17.64
C LYS A 71 -18.05 -1.13 -16.75
N ILE A 72 -17.40 -1.15 -15.60
CA ILE A 72 -17.36 -0.07 -14.62
C ILE A 72 -15.90 0.34 -14.47
N ASP A 73 -15.63 1.61 -14.76
CA ASP A 73 -14.30 2.21 -14.67
C ASP A 73 -14.28 3.12 -13.44
N THR A 74 -13.59 2.67 -12.39
CA THR A 74 -13.51 3.40 -11.13
C THR A 74 -12.07 3.74 -10.79
N SER A 75 -11.86 4.96 -10.32
CA SER A 75 -10.56 5.39 -9.81
C SER A 75 -10.66 5.73 -8.32
N PHE A 76 -9.62 5.38 -7.58
CA PHE A 76 -9.54 5.56 -6.14
C PHE A 76 -8.26 6.33 -5.79
N ASN A 77 -8.41 7.32 -4.92
CA ASN A 77 -7.31 8.04 -4.30
C ASN A 77 -7.36 7.84 -2.78
N ASP A 78 -6.36 7.16 -2.23
CA ASP A 78 -6.23 6.93 -0.80
C ASP A 78 -5.27 7.93 -0.18
N TYR A 79 -5.74 8.66 0.82
CA TYR A 79 -4.93 9.54 1.67
C TYR A 79 -4.84 8.91 3.06
N THR A 80 -3.72 8.26 3.36
CA THR A 80 -3.51 7.53 4.62
C THR A 80 -2.63 8.32 5.57
N LEU A 81 -3.08 8.45 6.81
CA LEU A 81 -2.33 8.99 7.94
C LEU A 81 -2.10 7.85 8.93
N TYR A 82 -0.86 7.51 9.24
CA TYR A 82 -0.55 6.34 10.07
C TYR A 82 0.57 6.61 11.08
N TYR A 83 0.60 5.79 12.12
CA TYR A 83 1.69 5.72 13.09
C TYR A 83 2.30 4.32 13.06
N GLU A 84 3.62 4.25 13.16
CA GLU A 84 4.37 3.02 13.42
C GLU A 84 4.37 2.73 14.91
N PHE A 85 3.66 1.67 15.31
CA PHE A 85 3.65 1.22 16.70
C PHE A 85 4.80 0.26 17.01
N LEU A 86 5.21 -0.51 16.00
CA LEU A 86 6.38 -1.37 16.04
C LEU A 86 7.17 -1.13 14.75
N ASP A 87 8.40 -0.65 14.89
CA ASP A 87 9.34 -0.43 13.79
C ASP A 87 10.44 -1.50 13.89
N GLY A 88 10.20 -2.65 13.26
CA GLY A 88 11.14 -3.78 13.23
C GLY A 88 11.41 -4.48 14.56
N LEU A 89 10.67 -4.15 15.63
CA LEU A 89 10.90 -4.76 16.94
C LEU A 89 10.56 -6.25 16.88
N LEU A 90 11.58 -7.09 17.11
CA LEU A 90 11.45 -8.54 16.93
C LEU A 90 10.91 -8.90 15.53
N TRP A 91 11.44 -8.26 14.49
CA TRP A 91 11.14 -8.57 13.09
C TRP A 91 9.67 -8.32 12.71
N LEU A 92 8.90 -7.66 13.57
CA LEU A 92 7.51 -7.28 13.35
C LEU A 92 7.39 -5.78 13.18
N ASP A 93 6.78 -5.39 12.08
CA ASP A 93 6.36 -4.03 11.74
C ASP A 93 4.85 -3.95 11.92
N LEU A 94 4.37 -2.97 12.67
CA LEU A 94 2.94 -2.81 12.96
C LEU A 94 2.56 -1.34 12.90
N ASP A 95 1.71 -1.01 11.94
CA ASP A 95 1.27 0.36 11.68
C ASP A 95 -0.24 0.43 11.78
N ALA A 96 -0.76 1.52 12.33
CA ALA A 96 -2.19 1.76 12.29
C ALA A 96 -2.50 3.24 12.10
N GLY A 97 -3.66 3.51 11.51
CA GLY A 97 -4.00 4.84 11.06
C GLY A 97 -5.41 4.97 10.53
N VAL A 98 -5.60 6.00 9.73
CA VAL A 98 -6.85 6.28 9.02
C VAL A 98 -6.55 6.56 7.55
N THR A 99 -7.38 6.03 6.66
CA THR A 99 -7.34 6.31 5.23
C THR A 99 -8.61 7.04 4.83
N PHE A 100 -8.48 8.16 4.13
CA PHE A 100 -9.58 8.79 3.42
C PHE A 100 -9.54 8.32 1.97
N ARG A 101 -10.46 7.44 1.58
CA ARG A 101 -10.58 6.96 0.21
C ARG A 101 -11.54 7.85 -0.56
N LYS A 102 -11.02 8.57 -1.56
CA LYS A 102 -11.81 9.34 -2.51
C LYS A 102 -12.06 8.49 -3.74
N ILE A 103 -13.33 8.27 -4.06
CA ILE A 103 -13.78 7.52 -5.23
C ILE A 103 -14.28 8.54 -6.24
N ASP A 104 -13.73 8.47 -7.45
CA ASP A 104 -14.18 9.28 -8.58
C ASP A 104 -14.55 8.32 -9.73
N GLU A 105 -15.84 8.31 -10.10
CA GLU A 105 -16.36 7.56 -11.25
C GLU A 105 -16.66 8.51 -12.41
N THR A 106 -16.16 8.18 -13.61
CA THR A 106 -16.46 9.00 -14.79
C THR A 106 -17.83 8.63 -15.35
N GLY A 107 -18.86 9.41 -15.00
CA GLY A 107 -20.16 9.39 -15.68
C GLY A 107 -21.36 8.90 -14.85
N ASN A 108 -21.16 8.46 -13.61
CA ASN A 108 -22.23 8.04 -12.71
C ASN A 108 -22.00 8.63 -11.30
N SER A 109 -22.89 9.51 -10.84
CA SER A 109 -22.70 10.34 -9.64
C SER A 109 -23.10 9.67 -8.33
N ASP A 110 -23.46 8.38 -8.35
CA ASP A 110 -24.06 7.69 -7.20
C ASP A 110 -23.01 7.02 -6.30
N ILE A 111 -21.75 6.93 -6.74
CA ILE A 111 -20.63 6.26 -6.04
C ILE A 111 -19.53 7.27 -5.62
N ASP A 112 -19.58 8.50 -6.15
CA ASP A 112 -18.61 9.55 -5.85
C ASP A 112 -18.68 9.95 -4.37
N GLY A 113 -17.53 9.90 -3.69
CA GLY A 113 -17.50 10.16 -2.25
C GLY A 113 -16.12 10.08 -1.63
N THR A 114 -16.01 10.56 -0.40
CA THR A 114 -14.82 10.37 0.44
C THR A 114 -15.21 9.59 1.68
N TYR A 115 -14.62 8.40 1.83
CA TYR A 115 -14.97 7.45 2.88
C TYR A 115 -13.81 7.32 3.86
N PRO A 116 -14.05 7.54 5.17
CA PRO A 116 -13.04 7.31 6.20
C PRO A 116 -12.96 5.82 6.51
N LEU A 117 -11.75 5.27 6.43
CA LEU A 117 -11.42 3.88 6.71
C LEU A 117 -10.38 3.84 7.83
N GLY A 118 -10.51 2.89 8.75
CA GLY A 118 -9.40 2.52 9.63
C GLY A 118 -8.34 1.76 8.84
N TYR A 119 -7.07 2.07 9.06
CA TYR A 119 -5.92 1.41 8.43
C TYR A 119 -5.15 0.60 9.47
N LEU A 120 -4.78 -0.62 9.12
CA LEU A 120 -3.90 -1.49 9.89
C LEU A 120 -2.95 -2.20 8.94
N SER A 121 -1.66 -2.21 9.26
CA SER A 121 -0.65 -2.97 8.55
C SER A 121 0.17 -3.80 9.53
N ALA A 122 0.50 -5.03 9.14
CA ALA A 122 1.41 -5.88 9.88
C ALA A 122 2.33 -6.62 8.91
N PHE A 123 3.64 -6.45 9.07
CA PHE A 123 4.66 -7.16 8.30
C PHE A 123 5.66 -7.86 9.21
N VAL A 124 6.11 -9.03 8.77
CA VAL A 124 7.19 -9.77 9.43
C VAL A 124 8.36 -9.86 8.47
N SER A 125 9.48 -9.27 8.87
CA SER A 125 10.75 -9.32 8.15
C SER A 125 11.50 -10.60 8.51
N ILE A 126 11.90 -11.38 7.51
CA ILE A 126 12.51 -12.71 7.71
C ILE A 126 14.01 -12.53 7.99
N PRO A 127 14.50 -12.86 9.21
CA PRO A 127 15.89 -12.64 9.59
C PRO A 127 16.88 -13.35 8.65
N GLY A 128 17.93 -12.64 8.24
CA GLY A 128 18.97 -13.17 7.34
C GLY A 128 18.56 -13.21 5.87
N THR A 129 17.42 -12.61 5.51
CA THR A 129 16.98 -12.48 4.13
C THR A 129 16.54 -11.05 3.83
N ALA A 130 16.28 -10.76 2.56
CA ALA A 130 15.68 -9.52 2.09
C ALA A 130 14.15 -9.65 1.91
N LEU A 131 13.51 -10.62 2.58
CA LEU A 131 12.09 -10.91 2.43
C LEU A 131 11.29 -10.41 3.63
N SER A 132 10.13 -9.84 3.35
CA SER A 132 9.12 -9.51 4.36
C SER A 132 7.76 -10.00 3.88
N VAL A 133 6.94 -10.50 4.80
CA VAL A 133 5.60 -11.01 4.49
C VAL A 133 4.59 -10.41 5.46
N GLY A 134 3.44 -10.01 4.96
CA GLY A 134 2.47 -9.33 5.79
C GLY A 134 1.18 -9.03 5.06
N GLY A 135 0.43 -8.11 5.65
CA GLY A 135 -0.80 -7.64 5.06
C GLY A 135 -1.22 -6.27 5.55
N GLU A 136 -2.18 -5.72 4.84
CA GLU A 136 -2.79 -4.43 5.08
C GLU A 136 -4.30 -4.62 5.06
N VAL A 137 -5.00 -3.97 5.99
CA VAL A 137 -6.46 -3.92 6.04
C VAL A 137 -6.88 -2.46 6.13
N LYS A 138 -7.76 -2.04 5.22
CA LYS A 138 -8.49 -0.77 5.29
C LYS A 138 -9.98 -1.10 5.39
N SER A 139 -10.64 -0.68 6.46
CA SER A 139 -12.06 -0.97 6.65
C SER A 139 -12.80 0.20 7.27
N GLY A 140 -13.99 0.51 6.78
CA GLY A 140 -14.82 1.61 7.27
C GLY A 140 -15.89 1.96 6.25
N GLY A 141 -16.26 3.24 6.21
CA GLY A 141 -17.36 3.68 5.35
C GLY A 141 -18.20 4.78 5.99
N GLY A 142 -19.42 4.91 5.49
CA GLY A 142 -20.42 5.88 5.94
C GLY A 142 -21.83 5.28 5.90
N SER A 143 -22.86 6.13 5.94
CA SER A 143 -24.25 5.66 5.79
C SER A 143 -24.54 5.04 4.43
N ASP A 144 -23.75 5.39 3.42
CA ASP A 144 -24.06 5.14 2.02
C ASP A 144 -23.11 4.10 1.39
N ALA A 145 -22.04 3.74 2.09
CA ALA A 145 -21.08 2.72 1.65
C ALA A 145 -20.38 2.03 2.83
N ASP A 146 -20.18 0.72 2.72
CA ASP A 146 -19.26 -0.07 3.56
C ASP A 146 -18.11 -0.58 2.67
N ILE A 147 -16.88 -0.28 3.07
CA ILE A 147 -15.68 -0.58 2.29
C ILE A 147 -14.71 -1.37 3.15
N THR A 148 -14.31 -2.53 2.65
CA THR A 148 -13.26 -3.36 3.25
C THR A 148 -12.26 -3.79 2.18
N ASP A 149 -11.00 -3.47 2.39
CA ASP A 149 -9.90 -3.73 1.48
C ASP A 149 -8.79 -4.46 2.24
N THR A 150 -8.53 -5.70 1.84
CA THR A 150 -7.56 -6.58 2.49
C THR A 150 -6.50 -6.98 1.48
N THR A 151 -5.24 -6.74 1.83
CA THR A 151 -4.08 -7.06 1.02
C THR A 151 -3.17 -8.01 1.78
N PHE A 152 -2.81 -9.13 1.18
CA PHE A 152 -1.66 -9.93 1.58
C PHE A 152 -0.49 -9.62 0.64
N LYS A 153 0.70 -9.41 1.17
CA LYS A 153 1.87 -8.94 0.41
C LYS A 153 3.14 -9.65 0.85
N ILE A 154 3.96 -10.02 -0.13
CA ILE A 154 5.35 -10.46 0.03
C ILE A 154 6.22 -9.38 -0.62
N LYS A 155 7.20 -8.86 0.11
CA LYS A 155 8.19 -7.88 -0.35
C LYS A 155 9.55 -8.57 -0.43
N TYR A 156 10.32 -8.27 -1.48
CA TYR A 156 11.70 -8.68 -1.65
C TYR A 156 12.57 -7.46 -1.99
N GLN A 157 13.43 -7.04 -1.07
CA GLN A 157 14.26 -5.82 -1.19
C GLN A 157 15.76 -6.16 -1.19
N PRO A 158 16.30 -6.69 -2.30
CA PRO A 158 17.71 -7.08 -2.36
C PRO A 158 18.66 -5.88 -2.42
N LEU A 159 18.16 -4.70 -2.81
CA LEU A 159 18.90 -3.45 -2.86
C LEU A 159 18.50 -2.60 -1.67
N VAL A 160 19.46 -1.86 -1.11
CA VAL A 160 19.21 -0.98 0.05
C VAL A 160 18.05 -0.01 -0.21
N PHE A 161 17.86 0.42 -1.46
CA PHE A 161 16.87 1.42 -1.84
C PHE A 161 15.73 0.89 -2.73
N ALA A 162 15.71 -0.39 -3.09
CA ALA A 162 14.75 -0.88 -4.08
C ALA A 162 14.40 -2.35 -3.94
N GLY A 163 13.14 -2.67 -4.23
CA GLY A 163 12.60 -4.00 -4.14
C GLY A 163 11.45 -4.25 -5.11
N ILE A 164 10.97 -5.48 -5.05
CA ILE A 164 9.75 -5.93 -5.72
C ILE A 164 8.74 -6.38 -4.68
N GLU A 165 7.47 -6.24 -5.00
CA GLU A 165 6.39 -6.75 -4.17
C GLU A 165 5.40 -7.54 -5.02
N ALA A 166 4.80 -8.56 -4.42
CA ALA A 166 3.73 -9.31 -5.02
C ALA A 166 2.75 -9.75 -3.95
N GLY A 167 1.50 -9.99 -4.32
CA GLY A 167 0.49 -10.33 -3.33
C GLY A 167 -0.87 -10.63 -3.91
N TYR A 168 -1.84 -10.71 -3.02
CA TYR A 168 -3.24 -10.92 -3.35
C TYR A 168 -4.07 -9.90 -2.59
N ARG A 169 -4.99 -9.23 -3.28
CA ARG A 169 -5.84 -8.19 -2.72
C ARG A 169 -7.30 -8.50 -3.00
N THR A 170 -8.13 -8.24 -2.00
CA THR A 170 -9.58 -8.38 -2.05
C THR A 170 -10.17 -7.07 -1.58
N MET A 171 -10.98 -6.41 -2.41
CA MET A 171 -11.73 -5.23 -2.03
C MET A 171 -13.19 -5.58 -2.11
N THR A 172 -13.93 -5.29 -1.04
CA THR A 172 -15.37 -5.41 -0.94
C THR A 172 -15.91 -4.01 -0.73
N GLN A 173 -16.77 -3.55 -1.64
CA GLN A 173 -17.38 -2.23 -1.61
C GLN A 173 -18.89 -2.41 -1.76
N ASP A 174 -19.63 -2.18 -0.68
CA ASP A 174 -21.08 -2.29 -0.65
C ASP A 174 -21.68 -0.90 -0.60
N PHE A 175 -22.15 -0.41 -1.75
CA PHE A 175 -22.80 0.89 -1.88
C PHE A 175 -24.31 0.70 -1.78
N ALA A 176 -24.98 1.47 -0.92
CA ALA A 176 -26.43 1.40 -0.76
C ALA A 176 -27.18 1.70 -2.08
N SER A 177 -26.61 2.57 -2.92
CA SER A 177 -27.19 3.00 -4.19
C SER A 177 -26.81 2.13 -5.39
N ALA A 178 -25.64 1.49 -5.37
CA ALA A 178 -25.07 0.79 -6.53
C ALA A 178 -24.87 -0.73 -6.31
N GLY A 179 -25.09 -1.22 -5.10
CA GLY A 179 -24.89 -2.62 -4.74
C GLY A 179 -23.43 -2.95 -4.39
N LYS A 180 -23.14 -4.25 -4.38
CA LYS A 180 -21.88 -4.80 -3.89
C LYS A 180 -20.92 -5.13 -5.04
N PHE A 181 -19.70 -4.59 -4.96
CA PHE A 181 -18.58 -4.83 -5.87
C PHE A 181 -17.44 -5.50 -5.10
N GLU A 182 -16.85 -6.56 -5.67
CA GLU A 182 -15.86 -7.38 -4.95
C GLU A 182 -14.62 -7.75 -5.79
N PRO A 183 -13.87 -6.75 -6.32
CA PRO A 183 -12.67 -7.04 -7.10
C PRO A 183 -11.62 -7.74 -6.23
N LYS A 184 -11.15 -8.89 -6.71
CA LYS A 184 -10.14 -9.71 -6.07
C LYS A 184 -9.13 -10.22 -7.09
N GLY A 185 -7.86 -10.25 -6.72
CA GLY A 185 -6.82 -10.52 -7.70
C GLY A 185 -5.41 -10.54 -7.13
N ALA A 186 -4.48 -11.01 -7.97
CA ALA A 186 -3.06 -10.94 -7.67
C ALA A 186 -2.48 -9.60 -8.13
N PHE A 187 -1.41 -9.14 -7.49
CA PHE A 187 -0.64 -7.99 -7.98
C PHE A 187 0.85 -8.26 -7.94
N ILE A 188 1.57 -7.48 -8.74
CA ILE A 188 3.02 -7.37 -8.72
C ILE A 188 3.41 -5.90 -8.87
N GLY A 189 4.46 -5.47 -8.19
CA GLY A 189 4.95 -4.10 -8.26
C GLY A 189 6.43 -4.01 -7.93
N VAL A 190 6.93 -2.80 -8.11
CA VAL A 190 8.27 -2.38 -7.71
C VAL A 190 8.14 -1.24 -6.73
N PHE A 191 9.10 -1.13 -5.83
CA PHE A 191 9.17 0.01 -4.92
C PHE A 191 10.61 0.48 -4.76
N VAL A 192 10.75 1.77 -4.45
CA VAL A 192 11.98 2.41 -4.03
C VAL A 192 11.78 3.04 -2.67
N ASP A 193 12.80 2.99 -1.83
CA ASP A 193 12.75 3.41 -0.44
C ASP A 193 14.06 4.13 -0.09
N PHE A 194 13.98 5.32 0.51
CA PHE A 194 15.10 6.24 0.73
C PHE A 194 15.13 6.82 2.14
#